data_AF-A0A0M4EEG0-F1
#
_entry.id   AF-A0A0M4EEG0-F1
#
_cell.length_a   1.000
_cell.length_b   1.000
_cell.length_c   1.000
_cell.angle_alpha   90.00
_cell.angle_beta   90.00
_cell.angle_gamma   90.00
#
_symmetry.space_group_name_H-M   'P 1'
#
loop_
_entity.id
_entity.type
_entity.pdbx_description
1 polymer ?
#
loop_
_entity_poly.entity_id
_entity_poly.type
_entity_poly.pdbx_seq_one_letter_code
_entity_poly.pdbx_strand_id
1 'polypeptide(L)'
;MSSTEVKLSRLLGLAQKFNNFYLTGFHKNDIRPFLVEGRQVGLIKSDVFKQLLKYPQVFCIRDCDYTKQGLVELNPAFRDYHERTEQLEKVLLDLRRDGLFSALQGWRDECFEVKSEHKALLKMERAATPLFGVRKYGVDINGYVRHPQHGLCIWLQQRSNNKETWPGKWDNMVGGGLSVGYGIKETAIKEAAEEASIPSDLVKNLVSAGCVSFFFESDQGLFPNTEYVFDLELPVDFIPHNADGEVQAFELLPANKCMERVFTADFKTTSAPVVIDFLIRHGYITAENELNFTQIVELLHVPLQSLYTYKTRLEQKIQQQQQQHQAQPPQVALPKDDSNCNCSDMPIRSLENGHSKKENA
;
A
#
# COMPACT_ATOMS: atom_id res chain seq x y z
N MET A 1 -3.16 -27.47 -34.73
CA MET A 1 -4.09 -27.68 -33.60
C MET A 1 -3.65 -26.73 -32.49
N SER A 2 -4.56 -25.86 -32.07
CA SER A 2 -4.30 -24.63 -31.30
C SER A 2 -4.17 -24.89 -29.80
N SER A 3 -3.27 -24.11 -29.19
CA SER A 3 -3.23 -23.64 -27.80
C SER A 3 -3.36 -24.67 -26.68
N THR A 4 -2.21 -25.18 -26.24
CA THR A 4 -2.00 -25.71 -24.88
C THR A 4 -2.08 -24.53 -23.90
N GLU A 5 -3.30 -24.19 -23.50
CA GLU A 5 -3.53 -23.27 -22.38
C GLU A 5 -2.98 -23.94 -21.12
N VAL A 6 -1.86 -23.42 -20.62
CA VAL A 6 -1.24 -23.90 -19.37
C VAL A 6 -2.28 -23.67 -18.27
N LYS A 7 -2.92 -24.74 -17.79
CA LYS A 7 -3.81 -24.67 -16.62
C LYS A 7 -2.96 -24.27 -15.43
N LEU A 8 -3.06 -23.00 -15.04
CA LEU A 8 -2.44 -22.48 -13.81
C LEU A 8 -2.84 -23.36 -12.63
N SER A 9 -1.89 -23.62 -11.71
CA SER A 9 -2.27 -24.28 -10.46
C SER A 9 -3.29 -23.42 -9.71
N ARG A 10 -4.24 -24.06 -9.02
CA ARG A 10 -5.27 -23.35 -8.23
C ARG A 10 -4.61 -22.40 -7.22
N LEU A 11 -3.46 -22.79 -6.66
CA LEU A 11 -2.63 -21.97 -5.78
C LEU A 11 -2.13 -20.70 -6.46
N LEU A 12 -1.52 -20.82 -7.65
CA LEU A 12 -1.05 -19.64 -8.37
C LEU A 12 -2.21 -18.71 -8.75
N GLY A 13 -3.34 -19.26 -9.21
CA GLY A 13 -4.53 -18.46 -9.51
C GLY A 13 -5.06 -17.70 -8.28
N LEU A 14 -5.04 -18.33 -7.10
CA LEU A 14 -5.40 -17.67 -5.85
C LEU A 14 -4.38 -16.60 -5.44
N ALA A 15 -3.08 -16.88 -5.62
CA ALA A 15 -2.01 -15.93 -5.33
C ALA A 15 -2.06 -14.69 -6.22
N GLN A 16 -2.45 -14.86 -7.49
CA GLN A 16 -2.73 -13.75 -8.39
C GLN A 16 -3.99 -12.98 -7.98
N LYS A 17 -5.02 -13.67 -7.46
CA LYS A 17 -6.27 -13.05 -7.03
C LYS A 17 -6.05 -12.08 -5.86
N PHE A 18 -5.37 -12.48 -4.80
CA PHE A 18 -5.08 -11.58 -3.68
C PHE A 18 -3.99 -10.54 -4.00
N ASN A 19 -3.38 -10.59 -5.19
CA ASN A 19 -2.45 -9.59 -5.72
C ASN A 19 -2.94 -8.92 -7.00
N ASN A 20 -4.25 -8.91 -7.25
CA ASN A 20 -4.82 -8.38 -8.49
C ASN A 20 -4.38 -6.93 -8.77
N PHE A 21 -4.25 -6.09 -7.75
CA PHE A 21 -3.79 -4.73 -7.89
C PHE A 21 -2.29 -4.68 -8.19
N TYR A 22 -1.47 -5.42 -7.43
CA TYR A 22 -0.02 -5.46 -7.68
C TYR A 22 0.30 -5.85 -9.13
N LEU A 23 -0.36 -6.89 -9.64
CA LEU A 23 -0.05 -7.48 -10.93
C LEU A 23 -0.66 -6.72 -12.11
N THR A 24 -1.87 -6.17 -11.94
CA THR A 24 -2.61 -5.57 -13.06
C THR A 24 -3.02 -4.13 -12.80
N GLY A 25 -3.49 -3.81 -11.60
CA GLY A 25 -3.99 -2.48 -11.26
C GLY A 25 -2.90 -1.40 -11.26
N PHE A 26 -1.72 -1.73 -10.75
CA PHE A 26 -0.61 -0.80 -10.55
C PHE A 26 -0.13 -0.16 -11.87
N HIS A 27 -0.25 -0.90 -12.99
CA HIS A 27 0.21 -0.47 -14.31
C HIS A 27 -0.85 0.27 -15.14
N LYS A 28 -2.10 0.37 -14.66
CA LYS A 28 -3.20 0.97 -15.44
C LYS A 28 -3.10 2.49 -15.60
N ASN A 29 -2.09 3.13 -15.02
CA ASN A 29 -1.98 4.59 -14.94
C ASN A 29 -3.33 5.15 -14.48
N ASP A 30 -3.77 4.79 -13.29
CA ASP A 30 -5.00 5.36 -12.70
C ASP A 30 -4.78 5.65 -11.20
N ILE A 31 -3.54 6.01 -10.86
CA ILE A 31 -3.10 6.19 -9.49
C ILE A 31 -2.18 7.39 -9.35
N ARG A 32 -2.35 8.09 -8.22
CA ARG A 32 -1.55 9.25 -7.83
C ARG A 32 -0.91 8.98 -6.48
N PRO A 33 0.37 9.32 -6.27
CA PRO A 33 0.97 9.26 -4.95
C PRO A 33 0.16 10.10 -3.95
N PHE A 34 -0.16 9.52 -2.80
CA PHE A 34 -0.68 10.26 -1.65
C PHE A 34 0.48 10.63 -0.73
N LEU A 35 0.72 11.92 -0.52
CA LEU A 35 1.80 12.44 0.29
C LEU A 35 1.31 13.07 1.60
N VAL A 36 2.10 12.90 2.66
CA VAL A 36 1.99 13.61 3.93
C VAL A 36 3.39 14.03 4.34
N GLU A 37 3.63 15.31 4.65
CA GLU A 37 4.97 15.87 4.89
C GLU A 37 5.99 15.50 3.78
N GLY A 38 5.60 15.58 2.51
CA GLY A 38 6.45 15.20 1.37
C GLY A 38 6.78 13.70 1.28
N ARG A 39 6.25 12.85 2.17
CA ARG A 39 6.46 11.41 2.19
C ARG A 39 5.28 10.68 1.56
N GLN A 40 5.54 9.75 0.65
CA GLN A 40 4.46 8.91 0.11
C GLN A 40 4.00 7.90 1.14
N VAL A 41 2.69 7.94 1.43
CA VAL A 41 2.03 7.06 2.40
C VAL A 41 0.95 6.18 1.78
N GLY A 42 0.55 6.47 0.55
CA GLY A 42 -0.48 5.70 -0.14
C GLY A 42 -0.62 6.03 -1.62
N LEU A 43 -1.77 5.64 -2.19
CA LEU A 43 -2.15 5.81 -3.59
C LEU A 43 -3.63 6.22 -3.70
N ILE A 44 -3.89 7.25 -4.51
CA ILE A 44 -5.24 7.75 -4.79
C ILE A 44 -5.67 7.34 -6.20
N LYS A 45 -6.78 6.61 -6.29
CA LYS A 45 -7.45 6.30 -7.54
C LYS A 45 -8.26 7.48 -8.08
N SER A 46 -8.58 7.48 -9.38
CA SER A 46 -9.26 8.63 -10.01
C SER A 46 -10.67 8.91 -9.48
N ASP A 47 -11.41 7.91 -9.03
CA ASP A 47 -12.71 8.07 -8.39
C ASP A 47 -12.61 8.83 -7.06
N VAL A 48 -11.65 8.46 -6.20
CA VAL A 48 -11.35 9.17 -4.95
C VAL A 48 -10.83 10.57 -5.25
N PHE A 49 -9.87 10.70 -6.18
CA PHE A 49 -9.28 11.97 -6.60
C PHE A 49 -10.33 13.02 -6.97
N LYS A 50 -11.36 12.64 -7.74
CA LYS A 50 -12.45 13.55 -8.12
C LYS A 50 -13.17 14.17 -6.92
N GLN A 51 -13.28 13.44 -5.81
CA GLN A 51 -13.88 13.97 -4.59
C GLN A 51 -12.90 14.85 -3.81
N LEU A 52 -11.62 14.49 -3.75
CA LEU A 52 -10.61 15.27 -3.03
C LEU A 52 -10.42 16.68 -3.63
N LEU A 53 -10.67 16.87 -4.93
CA LEU A 53 -10.68 18.19 -5.59
C LEU A 53 -11.62 19.21 -4.94
N LYS A 54 -12.67 18.74 -4.25
CA LYS A 54 -13.66 19.59 -3.57
C LYS A 54 -13.15 20.18 -2.24
N TYR A 55 -11.97 19.75 -1.78
CA TYR A 55 -11.38 20.14 -0.50
C TYR A 55 -9.99 20.78 -0.69
N PRO A 56 -9.87 21.89 -1.44
CA PRO A 56 -8.58 22.53 -1.71
C PRO A 56 -7.88 23.08 -0.46
N GLN A 57 -8.61 23.28 0.63
CA GLN A 57 -8.07 23.64 1.93
C GLN A 57 -7.37 22.48 2.66
N VAL A 58 -7.70 21.23 2.31
CA VAL A 58 -7.13 20.01 2.93
C VAL A 58 -6.12 19.32 2.02
N PHE A 59 -6.31 19.37 0.69
CA PHE A 59 -5.41 18.71 -0.27
C PHE A 59 -4.80 19.70 -1.25
N CYS A 60 -3.47 19.64 -1.37
CA CYS A 60 -2.72 20.29 -2.42
C CYS A 60 -2.48 19.28 -3.56
N ILE A 61 -3.08 19.55 -4.71
CA ILE A 61 -2.94 18.74 -5.91
C ILE A 61 -1.90 19.40 -6.82
N ARG A 62 -0.91 18.64 -7.26
CA ARG A 62 0.20 19.13 -8.09
C ARG A 62 0.46 18.19 -9.24
N ASP A 63 1.08 18.71 -10.29
CA ASP A 63 1.63 17.88 -11.34
C ASP A 63 2.72 16.96 -10.80
N CYS A 64 2.86 15.80 -11.44
CA CYS A 64 3.82 14.78 -11.07
C CYS A 64 4.39 14.17 -12.35
N ASP A 65 5.64 14.51 -12.64
CA ASP A 65 6.34 14.03 -13.82
C ASP A 65 6.38 12.50 -13.92
N TYR A 66 6.32 11.81 -12.76
CA TYR A 66 6.40 10.35 -12.70
C TYR A 66 5.12 9.66 -13.18
N THR A 67 3.96 10.16 -12.75
CA THR A 67 2.67 9.53 -13.09
C THR A 67 2.02 10.17 -14.31
N LYS A 68 2.43 11.40 -14.68
CA LYS A 68 1.73 12.28 -15.64
C LYS A 68 0.27 12.56 -15.26
N GLN A 69 -0.14 12.19 -14.05
CA GLN A 69 -1.51 12.32 -13.54
C GLN A 69 -1.60 13.22 -12.32
N GLY A 70 -0.44 13.72 -11.87
CA GLY A 70 -0.33 14.49 -10.65
C GLY A 70 -0.11 13.63 -9.41
N LEU A 71 -0.09 14.31 -8.28
CA LEU A 71 -0.02 13.76 -6.94
C LEU A 71 -1.03 14.49 -6.06
N VAL A 72 -1.38 13.86 -4.94
CA VAL A 72 -2.22 14.45 -3.90
C VAL A 72 -1.38 14.55 -2.65
N GLU A 73 -1.17 15.76 -2.13
CA GLU A 73 -0.52 15.98 -0.84
C GLU A 73 -1.53 16.53 0.16
N LEU A 74 -1.55 15.98 1.38
CA LEU A 74 -2.24 16.60 2.50
C LEU A 74 -1.58 17.96 2.80
N ASN A 75 -2.39 19.01 2.98
CA ASN A 75 -1.92 20.39 3.07
C ASN A 75 -0.66 20.51 3.95
N PRO A 76 0.49 20.93 3.36
CA PRO A 76 1.77 20.96 4.07
C PRO A 76 1.82 22.02 5.18
N ALA A 77 0.81 22.91 5.26
CA ALA A 77 0.68 23.85 6.37
C ALA A 77 0.23 23.20 7.69
N PHE A 78 -0.32 21.97 7.66
CA PHE A 78 -0.72 21.26 8.88
C PHE A 78 0.51 20.78 9.65
N ARG A 79 0.68 21.31 10.86
CA ARG A 79 1.96 21.32 11.58
C ARG A 79 2.28 19.98 12.22
N ASP A 80 1.28 19.30 12.77
CA ASP A 80 1.49 18.11 13.58
C ASP A 80 0.52 16.99 13.26
N TYR A 81 0.77 15.85 13.90
CA TYR A 81 0.00 14.62 13.79
C TYR A 81 -1.50 14.83 14.07
N HIS A 82 -1.83 15.65 15.08
CA HIS A 82 -3.20 15.87 15.50
C HIS A 82 -3.94 16.73 14.48
N GLU A 83 -3.37 17.85 14.06
CA GLU A 83 -3.97 18.74 13.06
C GLU A 83 -4.22 18.00 11.73
N ARG A 84 -3.25 17.20 11.26
CA ARG A 84 -3.41 16.38 10.05
C ARG A 84 -4.55 15.37 10.16
N THR A 85 -4.64 14.71 11.31
CA THR A 85 -5.69 13.74 11.61
C THR A 85 -7.06 14.42 11.58
N GLU A 86 -7.23 15.51 12.34
CA GLU A 86 -8.50 16.21 12.49
C GLU A 86 -9.01 16.78 11.15
N GLN A 87 -8.12 17.39 10.36
CA GLN A 87 -8.49 17.98 9.07
C GLN A 87 -8.88 16.92 8.04
N LEU A 88 -8.19 15.77 8.04
CA LEU A 88 -8.53 14.65 7.19
C LEU A 88 -9.85 14.01 7.61
N GLU A 89 -10.06 13.80 8.92
CA GLU A 89 -11.28 13.20 9.47
C GLU A 89 -12.54 13.98 9.09
N LYS A 90 -12.49 15.32 9.13
CA LYS A 90 -13.59 16.17 8.65
C LYS A 90 -14.01 15.85 7.21
N VAL A 91 -13.03 15.67 6.32
CA VAL A 91 -13.31 15.26 4.94
C VAL A 91 -13.91 13.86 4.87
N LEU A 92 -13.35 12.91 5.63
CA LEU A 92 -13.84 11.53 5.63
C LEU A 92 -15.29 11.42 6.12
N LEU A 93 -15.67 12.21 7.13
CA LEU A 93 -17.03 12.28 7.65
C LEU A 93 -17.99 12.89 6.63
N ASP A 94 -17.58 13.93 5.90
CA ASP A 94 -18.37 14.50 4.81
C ASP A 94 -18.57 13.46 3.68
N LEU A 95 -17.51 12.78 3.25
CA LEU A 95 -17.59 11.75 2.21
C LEU A 95 -18.46 10.55 2.65
N ARG A 96 -18.41 10.19 3.94
CA ARG A 96 -19.26 9.16 4.54
C ARG A 96 -20.74 9.56 4.49
N ARG A 97 -21.05 10.80 4.91
CA ARG A 97 -22.42 11.35 4.90
C ARG A 97 -22.99 11.35 3.49
N ASP A 98 -22.18 11.69 2.50
CA ASP A 98 -22.60 11.73 1.09
C ASP A 98 -22.78 10.33 0.47
N GLY A 99 -22.39 9.26 1.18
CA GLY A 99 -22.62 7.87 0.76
C GLY A 99 -21.85 7.45 -0.49
N LEU A 100 -20.80 8.18 -0.88
CA LEU A 100 -20.12 8.01 -2.17
C LEU A 100 -19.20 6.78 -2.23
N PHE A 101 -18.73 6.32 -1.07
CA PHE A 101 -17.84 5.17 -0.95
C PHE A 101 -18.42 4.16 0.03
N SER A 102 -18.67 2.94 -0.44
CA SER A 102 -19.16 1.84 0.39
C SER A 102 -18.25 1.56 1.58
N ALA A 103 -16.93 1.71 1.40
CA ALA A 103 -15.95 1.50 2.47
C ALA A 103 -16.19 2.36 3.69
N LEU A 104 -16.57 3.63 3.50
CA LEU A 104 -16.83 4.54 4.62
C LEU A 104 -18.10 4.18 5.42
N GLN A 105 -18.95 3.29 4.91
CA GLN A 105 -20.10 2.79 5.68
C GLN A 105 -19.68 1.77 6.75
N GLY A 106 -18.53 1.12 6.59
CA GLY A 106 -17.95 0.21 7.58
C GLY A 106 -17.12 0.93 8.65
N TRP A 107 -17.51 2.14 9.04
CA TRP A 107 -16.85 2.96 10.06
C TRP A 107 -16.97 2.33 11.45
N ARG A 108 -15.85 2.19 12.17
CA ARG A 108 -15.80 1.47 13.45
C ARG A 108 -15.26 2.28 14.62
N ASP A 109 -14.98 3.57 14.41
CA ASP A 109 -14.25 4.40 15.39
C ASP A 109 -12.88 3.79 15.77
N GLU A 110 -12.23 3.15 14.79
CA GLU A 110 -11.01 2.38 14.97
C GLU A 110 -9.95 2.85 13.98
N CYS A 111 -9.02 3.68 14.43
CA CYS A 111 -8.02 4.26 13.55
C CYS A 111 -6.78 3.38 13.38
N PHE A 112 -6.22 3.43 12.17
CA PHE A 112 -4.89 2.91 11.84
C PHE A 112 -3.86 4.03 11.71
N GLU A 113 -2.62 3.71 12.04
CA GLU A 113 -1.49 4.63 11.85
C GLU A 113 -1.12 4.74 10.37
N VAL A 114 -1.03 5.97 9.86
CA VAL A 114 -0.50 6.25 8.52
C VAL A 114 0.97 6.60 8.64
N LYS A 115 1.83 5.66 8.23
CA LYS A 115 3.29 5.72 8.44
C LYS A 115 4.06 5.92 7.15
N SER A 116 5.17 6.65 7.25
CA SER A 116 6.28 6.59 6.29
C SER A 116 7.50 6.03 6.99
N GLU A 117 8.10 4.98 6.43
CA GLU A 117 9.14 4.19 7.12
C GLU A 117 8.67 3.81 8.53
N HIS A 118 9.33 4.33 9.57
CA HIS A 118 9.00 4.07 10.97
C HIS A 118 8.24 5.22 11.67
N LYS A 119 8.00 6.35 10.98
CA LYS A 119 7.36 7.53 11.56
C LYS A 119 5.86 7.53 11.26
N ALA A 120 5.03 7.58 12.31
CA ALA A 120 3.61 7.87 12.20
C ALA A 120 3.39 9.36 11.89
N LEU A 121 2.58 9.66 10.87
CA LEU A 121 2.37 11.02 10.37
C LEU A 121 0.98 11.57 10.69
N LEU A 122 -0.01 10.68 10.78
CA LEU A 122 -1.40 10.92 11.20
C LEU A 122 -2.05 9.56 11.48
N LYS A 123 -3.25 9.56 12.06
CA LYS A 123 -4.13 8.39 12.06
C LYS A 123 -5.32 8.59 11.11
N MET A 124 -5.83 7.48 10.59
CA MET A 124 -6.94 7.46 9.65
C MET A 124 -7.90 6.36 10.07
N GLU A 125 -9.20 6.64 9.98
CA GLU A 125 -10.20 5.60 10.22
C GLU A 125 -9.96 4.37 9.33
N ARG A 126 -10.00 3.18 9.93
CA ARG A 126 -9.79 1.88 9.26
C ARG A 126 -10.62 1.76 7.99
N ALA A 127 -11.89 2.14 8.04
CA ALA A 127 -12.81 2.12 6.90
C ALA A 127 -12.37 3.01 5.72
N ALA A 128 -11.64 4.09 5.99
CA ALA A 128 -11.17 5.03 4.97
C ALA A 128 -9.84 4.62 4.33
N THR A 129 -9.04 3.80 5.01
CA THR A 129 -7.72 3.38 4.52
C THR A 129 -7.69 2.84 3.08
N PRO A 130 -8.73 2.11 2.58
CA PRO A 130 -8.70 1.63 1.21
C PRO A 130 -8.84 2.72 0.14
N LEU A 131 -9.49 3.85 0.47
CA LEU A 131 -9.63 4.99 -0.46
C LEU A 131 -8.27 5.65 -0.72
N PHE A 132 -7.40 5.64 0.30
CA PHE A 132 -6.08 6.27 0.25
C PHE A 132 -4.97 5.30 -0.09
N GLY A 133 -5.29 4.02 -0.27
CA GLY A 133 -4.33 2.96 -0.51
C GLY A 133 -3.16 3.01 0.45
N VAL A 134 -3.40 3.31 1.73
CA VAL A 134 -2.36 3.35 2.75
C VAL A 134 -1.99 1.94 3.16
N ARG A 135 -0.72 1.72 3.50
CA ARG A 135 -0.24 0.42 3.99
C ARG A 135 -0.94 0.09 5.29
N LYS A 136 -1.47 -1.13 5.36
CA LYS A 136 -2.18 -1.64 6.53
C LYS A 136 -1.38 -2.77 7.15
N TYR A 137 -1.51 -2.84 8.46
CA TYR A 137 -0.89 -3.86 9.28
C TYR A 137 -1.99 -4.56 10.08
N GLY A 138 -1.87 -5.86 10.21
CA GLY A 138 -2.71 -6.66 11.07
C GLY A 138 -1.94 -7.86 11.59
N VAL A 139 -2.62 -8.67 12.36
CA VAL A 139 -2.09 -9.90 12.96
C VAL A 139 -3.04 -11.04 12.63
N ASP A 140 -2.48 -12.21 12.39
CA ASP A 140 -3.24 -13.43 12.20
C ASP A 140 -2.61 -14.56 13.01
N ILE A 141 -3.46 -15.42 13.59
CA ILE A 141 -3.02 -16.61 14.33
C ILE A 141 -3.49 -17.86 13.60
N ASN A 142 -2.54 -18.70 13.19
CA ASN A 142 -2.82 -20.07 12.80
C ASN A 142 -2.89 -20.94 14.06
N GLY A 143 -4.11 -21.18 14.56
CA GLY A 143 -4.30 -22.21 15.57
C GLY A 143 -4.36 -23.58 14.91
N TYR A 144 -3.50 -24.50 15.36
CA TYR A 144 -3.38 -25.82 14.74
C TYR A 144 -3.20 -26.92 15.78
N VAL A 145 -3.46 -28.15 15.36
CA VAL A 145 -3.38 -29.35 16.19
C VAL A 145 -2.63 -30.43 15.41
N ARG A 146 -1.73 -31.16 16.09
CA ARG A 146 -1.16 -32.42 15.58
C ARG A 146 -2.05 -33.59 15.98
N HIS A 147 -3.12 -33.79 15.21
CA HIS A 147 -4.12 -34.81 15.52
C HIS A 147 -3.56 -36.22 15.33
N PRO A 148 -3.76 -37.15 16.29
CA PRO A 148 -3.17 -38.49 16.24
C PRO A 148 -3.60 -39.32 15.02
N GLN A 149 -4.81 -39.08 14.50
CA GLN A 149 -5.35 -39.83 13.36
C GLN A 149 -5.30 -39.06 12.03
N HIS A 150 -5.24 -37.73 12.08
CA HIS A 150 -5.40 -36.87 10.89
C HIS A 150 -4.15 -36.06 10.57
N GLY A 151 -3.11 -36.14 11.41
CA GLY A 151 -1.90 -35.34 11.26
C GLY A 151 -2.19 -33.86 11.49
N LEU A 152 -1.61 -33.00 10.66
CA LEU A 152 -1.75 -31.55 10.76
C LEU A 152 -3.22 -31.13 10.49
N CYS A 153 -3.85 -30.56 11.51
CA CYS A 153 -5.19 -29.96 11.42
C CYS A 153 -5.12 -28.48 11.81
N ILE A 154 -5.95 -27.66 11.18
CA ILE A 154 -5.94 -26.20 11.32
C ILE A 154 -7.34 -25.74 11.67
N TRP A 155 -7.46 -24.90 12.68
CA TRP A 155 -8.71 -24.22 13.01
C TRP A 155 -8.95 -23.08 12.02
N LEU A 156 -10.16 -23.03 11.47
CA LEU A 156 -10.68 -21.88 10.74
C LEU A 156 -11.89 -21.34 11.49
N GLN A 157 -12.13 -20.04 11.34
CA GLN A 157 -13.34 -19.41 11.84
C GLN A 157 -14.26 -19.04 10.68
N GLN A 158 -15.57 -18.97 10.95
CA GLN A 158 -16.53 -18.35 10.07
C GLN A 158 -16.95 -17.02 10.67
N ARG A 159 -16.73 -15.95 9.92
CA ARG A 159 -17.05 -14.58 10.31
C ARG A 159 -18.55 -14.43 10.53
N SER A 160 -18.93 -13.66 11.55
CA SER A 160 -20.32 -13.27 11.78
C SER A 160 -20.93 -12.58 10.54
N ASN A 161 -22.22 -12.80 10.30
CA ASN A 161 -22.96 -12.10 9.24
C ASN A 161 -23.07 -10.59 9.48
N ASN A 162 -22.78 -10.11 10.69
CA ASN A 162 -22.81 -8.69 11.04
C ASN A 162 -21.47 -7.97 10.78
N LYS A 163 -20.40 -8.69 10.41
CA LYS A 163 -19.11 -8.06 10.07
C LYS A 163 -19.28 -7.14 8.86
N GLU A 164 -18.76 -5.92 8.95
CA GLU A 164 -18.88 -4.91 7.90
C GLU A 164 -18.02 -5.24 6.67
N THR A 165 -17.04 -6.14 6.82
CA THR A 165 -16.30 -6.70 5.68
C THR A 165 -16.34 -8.22 5.70
N TRP A 166 -16.57 -8.79 4.52
CA TRP A 166 -16.62 -10.24 4.30
C TRP A 166 -17.55 -11.00 5.28
N PRO A 167 -18.82 -10.57 5.47
CA PRO A 167 -19.75 -11.26 6.38
C PRO A 167 -19.97 -12.72 5.95
N GLY A 168 -20.03 -13.62 6.93
CA GLY A 168 -20.31 -15.05 6.72
C GLY A 168 -19.18 -15.86 6.08
N LYS A 169 -18.06 -15.23 5.70
CA LYS A 169 -16.93 -15.91 5.04
C LYS A 169 -16.05 -16.66 6.04
N TRP A 170 -15.39 -17.70 5.54
CA TRP A 170 -14.33 -18.41 6.25
C TRP A 170 -13.05 -17.58 6.30
N ASP A 171 -12.35 -17.66 7.41
CA ASP A 171 -11.19 -16.82 7.76
C ASP A 171 -10.16 -17.64 8.57
N ASN A 172 -8.98 -17.08 8.80
CA ASN A 172 -7.99 -17.61 9.76
C ASN A 172 -8.62 -17.67 11.16
N MET A 173 -8.18 -18.60 12.01
CA MET A 173 -8.79 -18.83 13.33
C MET A 173 -8.99 -17.55 14.14
N VAL A 174 -7.99 -16.67 14.15
CA VAL A 174 -8.03 -15.36 14.80
C VAL A 174 -7.32 -14.36 13.88
N GLY A 175 -7.89 -13.18 13.68
CA GLY A 175 -7.22 -12.12 12.92
C GLY A 175 -7.77 -10.72 13.16
N GLY A 176 -6.88 -9.75 13.36
CA GLY A 176 -7.25 -8.38 13.74
C GLY A 176 -6.37 -7.31 13.11
N GLY A 177 -6.92 -6.10 12.98
CA GLY A 177 -6.18 -4.94 12.49
C GLY A 177 -5.25 -4.36 13.56
N LEU A 178 -4.09 -3.83 13.16
CA LEU A 178 -3.17 -3.16 14.09
C LEU A 178 -3.58 -1.71 14.31
N SER A 179 -4.42 -1.51 15.32
CA SER A 179 -4.99 -0.21 15.67
C SER A 179 -4.02 0.70 16.42
N VAL A 180 -4.26 2.00 16.31
CA VAL A 180 -3.46 3.04 17.00
C VAL A 180 -3.38 2.72 18.48
N GLY A 181 -2.17 2.78 19.04
CA GLY A 181 -1.91 2.56 20.46
C GLY A 181 -1.63 1.12 20.87
N TYR A 182 -1.84 0.13 20.00
CA TYR A 182 -1.58 -1.27 20.30
C TYR A 182 -0.25 -1.78 19.73
N GLY A 183 0.45 -2.62 20.49
CA GLY A 183 1.60 -3.39 20.01
C GLY A 183 1.18 -4.64 19.22
N ILE A 184 2.04 -5.13 18.32
CA ILE A 184 1.73 -6.29 17.46
C ILE A 184 1.32 -7.53 18.29
N LYS A 185 2.16 -7.93 19.27
CA LYS A 185 1.85 -9.10 20.11
C LYS A 185 0.67 -8.84 21.05
N GLU A 186 0.50 -7.60 21.50
CA GLU A 186 -0.62 -7.18 22.32
C GLU A 186 -1.94 -7.33 21.56
N THR A 187 -2.01 -6.87 20.30
CA THR A 187 -3.14 -7.10 19.41
C THR A 187 -3.39 -8.58 19.23
N ALA A 188 -2.38 -9.39 18.91
CA ALA A 188 -2.59 -10.84 18.74
C ALA A 188 -3.18 -11.51 19.99
N ILE A 189 -2.73 -11.13 21.19
CA ILE A 189 -3.27 -11.67 22.45
C ILE A 189 -4.71 -11.19 22.71
N LYS A 190 -5.01 -9.91 22.44
CA LYS A 190 -6.36 -9.34 22.56
C LYS A 190 -7.34 -10.10 21.65
N GLU A 191 -7.02 -10.19 20.36
CA GLU A 191 -7.88 -10.84 19.37
C GLU A 191 -8.05 -12.34 19.66
N ALA A 192 -7.00 -13.00 20.17
CA ALA A 192 -7.08 -14.41 20.59
C ALA A 192 -8.10 -14.65 21.71
N ALA A 193 -8.21 -13.69 22.64
CA ALA A 193 -9.18 -13.75 23.73
C ALA A 193 -10.60 -13.41 23.23
N GLU A 194 -10.75 -12.39 22.40
CA GLU A 194 -12.04 -11.91 21.91
C GLU A 194 -12.69 -12.86 20.88
N GLU A 195 -11.96 -13.24 19.83
CA GLU A 195 -12.55 -14.03 18.75
C GLU A 195 -12.68 -15.52 19.12
N ALA A 196 -11.73 -16.07 19.87
CA ALA A 196 -11.62 -17.53 20.08
C ALA A 196 -11.53 -17.99 21.54
N SER A 197 -11.65 -17.08 22.51
CA SER A 197 -11.57 -17.38 23.95
C SER A 197 -10.31 -18.17 24.35
N ILE A 198 -9.17 -17.90 23.69
CA ILE A 198 -7.92 -18.60 23.98
C ILE A 198 -7.42 -18.14 25.37
N PRO A 199 -7.27 -19.05 26.34
CA PRO A 199 -6.89 -18.69 27.69
C PRO A 199 -5.40 -18.34 27.78
N SER A 200 -5.03 -17.57 28.80
CA SER A 200 -3.67 -17.03 28.98
C SER A 200 -2.56 -18.09 29.05
N ASP A 201 -2.90 -19.28 29.56
CA ASP A 201 -1.96 -20.39 29.69
C ASP A 201 -1.64 -21.06 28.34
N LEU A 202 -2.54 -20.95 27.35
CA LEU A 202 -2.28 -21.36 25.97
C LEU A 202 -1.63 -20.24 25.16
N VAL A 203 -2.14 -19.00 25.25
CA VAL A 203 -1.63 -17.87 24.44
C VAL A 203 -0.15 -17.55 24.72
N LYS A 204 0.39 -17.93 25.88
CA LYS A 204 1.83 -17.78 26.18
C LYS A 204 2.73 -18.57 25.23
N ASN A 205 2.21 -19.61 24.58
CA ASN A 205 2.92 -20.45 23.62
C ASN A 205 2.87 -19.90 22.18
N LEU A 206 2.29 -18.71 21.97
CA LEU A 206 2.21 -18.06 20.67
C LEU A 206 3.61 -17.79 20.10
N VAL A 207 3.87 -18.30 18.90
CA VAL A 207 5.16 -18.17 18.20
C VAL A 207 5.02 -17.22 17.02
N SER A 208 5.91 -16.23 16.91
CA SER A 208 5.99 -15.38 15.71
C SER A 208 6.55 -16.19 14.55
N ALA A 209 5.81 -16.26 13.44
CA ALA A 209 6.14 -17.05 12.27
C ALA A 209 6.57 -16.23 11.04
N GLY A 210 6.56 -14.89 11.16
CA GLY A 210 6.97 -13.97 10.11
C GLY A 210 5.84 -13.04 9.70
N CYS A 211 5.76 -12.73 8.41
CA CYS A 211 4.66 -11.95 7.86
C CYS A 211 4.42 -12.28 6.38
N VAL A 212 3.18 -12.10 5.95
CA VAL A 212 2.80 -12.11 4.53
C VAL A 212 2.41 -10.71 4.10
N SER A 213 2.63 -10.38 2.83
CA SER A 213 2.23 -9.10 2.25
C SER A 213 1.68 -9.25 0.84
N PHE A 214 0.59 -8.56 0.58
CA PHE A 214 -0.13 -8.62 -0.68
C PHE A 214 -0.74 -7.25 -1.02
N PHE A 215 -1.04 -7.04 -2.31
CA PHE A 215 -1.71 -5.83 -2.77
C PHE A 215 -2.99 -6.18 -3.53
N PHE A 216 -4.10 -6.19 -2.79
CA PHE A 216 -5.41 -6.50 -3.29
C PHE A 216 -6.22 -5.22 -3.61
N GLU A 217 -7.13 -5.31 -4.57
CA GLU A 217 -8.14 -4.30 -4.88
C GLU A 217 -9.51 -4.95 -4.87
N SER A 218 -10.46 -4.27 -4.24
CA SER A 218 -11.88 -4.60 -4.28
C SER A 218 -12.72 -3.36 -4.60
N ASP A 219 -14.03 -3.53 -4.59
CA ASP A 219 -15.02 -2.44 -4.65
C ASP A 219 -14.83 -1.38 -3.54
N GLN A 220 -14.24 -1.78 -2.41
CA GLN A 220 -13.95 -0.89 -1.29
C GLN A 220 -12.71 -0.01 -1.53
N GLY A 221 -11.83 -0.38 -2.46
CA GLY A 221 -10.59 0.33 -2.77
C GLY A 221 -9.35 -0.56 -2.69
N LEU A 222 -8.24 0.02 -2.22
CA LEU A 222 -6.89 -0.55 -2.26
C LEU A 222 -6.46 -1.16 -0.91
N PHE A 223 -5.89 -2.36 -0.96
CA PHE A 223 -5.51 -3.17 0.21
C PHE A 223 -4.03 -3.58 0.14
N PRO A 224 -3.08 -2.65 0.32
CA PRO A 224 -1.68 -3.00 0.52
C PRO A 224 -1.50 -3.44 1.98
N ASN A 225 -1.65 -4.74 2.22
CA ASN A 225 -1.68 -5.33 3.55
C ASN A 225 -0.36 -6.04 3.88
N THR A 226 0.05 -5.94 5.14
CA THR A 226 1.08 -6.79 5.74
C THR A 226 0.48 -7.41 7.00
N GLU A 227 0.36 -8.73 7.03
CA GLU A 227 -0.17 -9.46 8.17
C GLU A 227 0.99 -10.12 8.92
N TYR A 228 1.13 -9.79 10.21
CA TYR A 228 2.09 -10.44 11.11
C TYR A 228 1.52 -11.79 11.52
N VAL A 229 2.22 -12.87 11.16
CA VAL A 229 1.73 -14.23 11.33
C VAL A 229 2.26 -14.80 12.63
N PHE A 230 1.35 -15.36 13.41
CA PHE A 230 1.66 -16.17 14.58
C PHE A 230 1.11 -17.58 14.42
N ASP A 231 1.81 -18.54 15.00
CA ASP A 231 1.33 -19.91 15.08
C ASP A 231 1.11 -20.28 16.55
N LEU A 232 0.04 -21.03 16.80
CA LEU A 232 -0.30 -21.55 18.12
C LEU A 232 -0.70 -23.02 18.01
N GLU A 233 0.15 -23.91 18.53
CA GLU A 233 -0.23 -25.31 18.69
C GLU A 233 -1.20 -25.43 19.88
N LEU A 234 -2.38 -25.98 19.61
CA LEU A 234 -3.47 -26.13 20.56
C LEU A 234 -3.62 -27.59 21.00
N PRO A 235 -4.10 -27.84 22.24
CA PRO A 235 -4.51 -29.17 22.66
C PRO A 235 -5.59 -29.75 21.75
N VAL A 236 -5.59 -31.07 21.56
CA VAL A 236 -6.58 -31.77 20.72
C VAL A 236 -8.00 -31.60 21.23
N ASP A 237 -8.16 -31.44 22.54
CA ASP A 237 -9.43 -31.25 23.25
C ASP A 237 -9.83 -29.78 23.42
N PHE A 238 -9.01 -28.83 22.95
CA PHE A 238 -9.38 -27.43 22.95
C PHE A 238 -10.43 -27.14 21.87
N ILE A 239 -11.50 -26.46 22.27
CA ILE A 239 -12.58 -26.01 21.38
C ILE A 239 -12.67 -24.48 21.52
N PRO A 240 -12.43 -23.71 20.44
CA PRO A 240 -12.57 -22.26 20.49
C PRO A 240 -14.02 -21.83 20.65
N HIS A 241 -14.20 -20.70 21.33
CA HIS A 241 -15.51 -20.09 21.53
C HIS A 241 -15.44 -18.58 21.27
N ASN A 242 -16.47 -18.05 20.63
CA ASN A 242 -16.61 -16.62 20.43
C ASN A 242 -16.91 -15.92 21.77
N ALA A 243 -16.18 -14.84 22.10
CA ALA A 243 -16.46 -14.02 23.28
C ALA A 243 -17.16 -12.68 22.97
N ASP A 244 -17.03 -12.12 21.77
CA ASP A 244 -17.39 -10.73 21.46
C ASP A 244 -18.50 -10.57 20.39
N GLY A 245 -18.92 -11.66 19.74
CA GLY A 245 -19.94 -11.65 18.69
C GLY A 245 -19.41 -11.60 17.25
N GLU A 246 -18.09 -11.61 17.07
CA GLU A 246 -17.44 -11.46 15.78
C GLU A 246 -17.38 -12.74 14.93
N VAL A 247 -17.54 -13.89 15.58
CA VAL A 247 -17.41 -15.24 15.00
C VAL A 247 -18.69 -16.05 15.13
N GLN A 248 -19.19 -16.68 14.06
CA GLN A 248 -20.42 -17.48 14.14
C GLN A 248 -20.17 -18.99 14.23
N ALA A 249 -19.01 -19.47 13.77
CA ALA A 249 -18.65 -20.89 13.83
C ALA A 249 -17.14 -21.09 13.77
N PHE A 250 -16.69 -22.25 14.24
CA PHE A 250 -15.32 -22.73 14.08
C PHE A 250 -15.30 -24.12 13.46
N GLU A 251 -14.25 -24.43 12.72
CA GLU A 251 -14.06 -25.76 12.15
C GLU A 251 -12.59 -26.16 12.16
N LEU A 252 -12.30 -27.34 12.70
CA LEU A 252 -10.97 -27.95 12.67
C LEU A 252 -10.88 -28.84 11.43
N LEU A 253 -9.98 -28.51 10.51
CA LEU A 253 -9.83 -29.23 9.25
C LEU A 253 -8.44 -29.85 9.12
N PRO A 254 -8.32 -31.12 8.68
CA PRO A 254 -7.04 -31.64 8.19
C PRO A 254 -6.49 -30.77 7.05
N ALA A 255 -5.17 -30.64 6.94
CA ALA A 255 -4.51 -29.73 6.01
C ALA A 255 -5.02 -29.83 4.55
N ASN A 256 -5.31 -31.04 4.06
CA ASN A 256 -5.88 -31.24 2.72
C ASN A 256 -7.28 -30.62 2.56
N LYS A 257 -8.14 -30.72 3.57
CA LYS A 257 -9.49 -30.14 3.56
C LYS A 257 -9.45 -28.63 3.79
N CYS A 258 -8.52 -28.16 4.62
CA CYS A 258 -8.24 -26.73 4.78
C CYS A 258 -7.89 -26.08 3.43
N MET A 259 -7.02 -26.73 2.64
CA MET A 259 -6.70 -26.29 1.28
C MET A 259 -7.92 -26.21 0.36
N GLU A 260 -8.77 -27.24 0.36
CA GLU A 260 -10.01 -27.18 -0.43
C GLU A 260 -10.95 -26.06 0.02
N ARG A 261 -11.01 -25.78 1.33
CA ARG A 261 -11.79 -24.65 1.87
C ARG A 261 -11.26 -23.31 1.36
N VAL A 262 -9.94 -23.11 1.38
CA VAL A 262 -9.27 -21.87 0.92
C VAL A 262 -9.60 -21.53 -0.54
N PHE A 263 -9.84 -22.54 -1.39
CA PHE A 263 -10.20 -22.33 -2.79
C PHE A 263 -11.68 -21.99 -3.04
N THR A 264 -12.54 -22.07 -2.02
CA THR A 264 -13.96 -21.79 -2.17
C THR A 264 -14.22 -20.28 -2.28
N ALA A 265 -15.33 -19.90 -2.93
CA ALA A 265 -15.74 -18.49 -3.00
C ALA A 265 -16.11 -17.91 -1.63
N ASP A 266 -16.40 -18.77 -0.66
CA ASP A 266 -16.78 -18.41 0.71
C ASP A 266 -15.58 -18.18 1.63
N PHE A 267 -14.34 -18.39 1.15
CA PHE A 267 -13.14 -18.01 1.89
C PHE A 267 -12.78 -16.54 1.65
N LYS A 268 -12.45 -15.81 2.72
CA LYS A 268 -12.00 -14.42 2.65
C LYS A 268 -10.68 -14.36 1.89
N THR A 269 -10.69 -13.63 0.77
CA THR A 269 -9.57 -13.65 -0.18
C THR A 269 -8.27 -13.12 0.43
N THR A 270 -8.35 -12.14 1.32
CA THR A 270 -7.17 -11.54 1.99
C THR A 270 -6.61 -12.40 3.13
N SER A 271 -7.29 -13.48 3.51
CA SER A 271 -6.86 -14.44 4.55
C SER A 271 -6.11 -15.64 3.96
N ALA A 272 -6.32 -15.89 2.66
CA ALA A 272 -5.66 -16.98 1.96
C ALA A 272 -4.11 -16.95 2.05
N PRO A 273 -3.44 -15.78 1.96
CA PRO A 273 -1.98 -15.71 2.08
C PRO A 273 -1.44 -16.36 3.36
N VAL A 274 -2.10 -16.14 4.50
CA VAL A 274 -1.66 -16.64 5.81
C VAL A 274 -1.74 -18.17 5.88
N VAL A 275 -2.82 -18.77 5.37
CA VAL A 275 -2.96 -20.23 5.34
C VAL A 275 -1.96 -20.88 4.38
N ILE A 276 -1.72 -20.27 3.22
CA ILE A 276 -0.75 -20.79 2.24
C ILE A 276 0.66 -20.73 2.83
N ASP A 277 1.05 -19.60 3.43
CA ASP A 277 2.33 -19.45 4.13
C ASP A 277 2.51 -20.51 5.22
N PHE A 278 1.49 -20.73 6.06
CA PHE A 278 1.51 -21.77 7.08
C PHE A 278 1.77 -23.16 6.49
N LEU A 279 1.03 -23.53 5.43
CA LEU A 279 1.17 -24.85 4.80
C LEU A 279 2.51 -25.03 4.08
N ILE A 280 3.13 -23.96 3.58
CA ILE A 280 4.50 -23.97 3.05
C ILE A 280 5.50 -24.22 4.19
N ARG A 281 5.43 -23.43 5.28
CA ARG A 281 6.34 -23.55 6.43
C ARG A 281 6.24 -24.91 7.13
N HIS A 282 5.07 -25.55 7.08
CA HIS A 282 4.84 -26.88 7.63
C HIS A 282 5.10 -28.02 6.63
N GLY A 283 5.64 -27.74 5.45
CA GLY A 283 6.05 -28.75 4.47
C GLY A 283 4.91 -29.48 3.77
N TYR A 284 3.69 -28.94 3.84
CA TYR A 284 2.53 -29.50 3.13
C TYR A 284 2.51 -29.06 1.66
N ILE A 285 2.83 -27.79 1.40
CA ILE A 285 3.09 -27.27 0.05
C ILE A 285 4.60 -27.19 -0.12
N THR A 286 5.14 -27.85 -1.14
CA THR A 286 6.59 -27.93 -1.39
C THR A 286 6.92 -27.67 -2.86
N ALA A 287 8.17 -27.36 -3.15
CA ALA A 287 8.64 -27.21 -4.53
C ALA A 287 8.54 -28.52 -5.35
N GLU A 288 8.41 -29.67 -4.68
CA GLU A 288 8.25 -30.97 -5.34
C GLU A 288 6.79 -31.25 -5.75
N ASN A 289 5.82 -30.66 -5.04
CA ASN A 289 4.39 -30.90 -5.27
C ASN A 289 3.61 -29.73 -5.89
N GLU A 290 4.21 -28.54 -5.97
CA GLU A 290 3.63 -27.35 -6.61
C GLU A 290 4.61 -26.74 -7.63
N LEU A 291 4.23 -26.81 -8.91
CA LEU A 291 5.08 -26.34 -10.02
C LEU A 291 5.43 -24.85 -9.94
N ASN A 292 4.50 -24.02 -9.44
CA ASN A 292 4.67 -22.57 -9.37
C ASN A 292 5.14 -22.10 -7.98
N PHE A 293 5.76 -22.99 -7.19
CA PHE A 293 6.09 -22.75 -5.79
C PHE A 293 6.83 -21.43 -5.54
N THR A 294 7.91 -21.16 -6.29
CA THR A 294 8.71 -19.93 -6.11
C THR A 294 7.91 -18.68 -6.40
N GLN A 295 7.09 -18.69 -7.45
CA GLN A 295 6.22 -17.57 -7.80
C GLN A 295 5.14 -17.34 -6.74
N ILE A 296 4.59 -18.42 -6.16
CA ILE A 296 3.63 -18.32 -5.05
C ILE A 296 4.31 -17.68 -3.84
N VAL A 297 5.53 -18.11 -3.47
CA VAL A 297 6.30 -17.51 -2.38
C VAL A 297 6.54 -16.01 -2.63
N GLU A 298 6.95 -15.61 -3.83
CA GLU A 298 7.10 -14.18 -4.17
C GLU A 298 5.79 -13.40 -3.99
N LEU A 299 4.66 -13.98 -4.40
CA LEU A 299 3.35 -13.37 -4.27
C LEU A 299 2.83 -13.32 -2.81
N LEU A 300 3.38 -14.10 -1.90
CA LEU A 300 3.14 -13.97 -0.45
C LEU A 300 3.95 -12.84 0.19
N HIS A 301 4.90 -12.24 -0.53
CA HIS A 301 5.83 -11.24 -0.01
C HIS A 301 5.96 -10.03 -0.94
N VAL A 302 4.82 -9.46 -1.37
CA VAL A 302 4.83 -8.22 -2.17
C VAL A 302 5.61 -7.13 -1.42
N PRO A 303 6.56 -6.43 -2.06
CA PRO A 303 7.51 -5.56 -1.38
C PRO A 303 6.89 -4.18 -1.03
N LEU A 304 5.82 -4.17 -0.24
CA LEU A 304 5.06 -2.97 0.11
C LEU A 304 5.90 -1.91 0.85
N GLN A 305 7.02 -2.30 1.46
CA GLN A 305 7.92 -1.38 2.14
C GLN A 305 8.73 -0.51 1.17
N SER A 306 9.05 -1.02 -0.01
CA SER A 306 9.81 -0.31 -1.04
C SER A 306 8.96 0.12 -2.24
N LEU A 307 7.67 -0.25 -2.29
CA LEU A 307 6.79 0.08 -3.41
C LEU A 307 6.49 1.59 -3.53
N TYR A 308 6.45 2.32 -2.41
CA TYR A 308 6.16 3.75 -2.38
C TYR A 308 7.42 4.60 -2.54
N THR A 309 7.81 4.78 -3.81
CA THR A 309 9.11 5.30 -4.22
C THR A 309 9.17 6.80 -4.52
N TYR A 310 8.08 7.57 -4.40
CA TYR A 310 8.05 8.97 -4.87
C TYR A 310 9.21 9.81 -4.35
N LYS A 311 9.47 9.78 -3.04
CA LYS A 311 10.54 10.56 -2.41
C LYS A 311 11.92 10.17 -2.95
N THR A 312 12.24 8.88 -2.97
CA THR A 312 13.53 8.38 -3.45
C THR A 312 13.78 8.77 -4.91
N ARG A 313 12.75 8.68 -5.76
CA ARG A 313 12.86 9.10 -7.17
C ARG A 313 13.02 10.62 -7.32
N LEU A 314 12.38 11.40 -6.46
CA LEU A 314 12.53 12.85 -6.44
C LEU A 314 13.96 13.25 -6.08
N GLU A 315 14.51 12.66 -5.02
CA GLU A 315 15.89 12.90 -4.58
C GLU A 315 16.91 12.51 -5.66
N GLN A 316 16.73 11.34 -6.31
CA GLN A 316 17.57 10.91 -7.43
C GLN A 316 17.54 11.90 -8.60
N LYS A 317 16.35 12.43 -8.95
CA LYS A 317 16.21 13.40 -10.04
C LYS A 317 16.91 14.72 -9.70
N ILE A 318 16.74 15.22 -8.48
CA ILE A 318 17.43 16.43 -8.00
C ILE A 318 18.95 16.22 -8.05
N GLN A 319 19.44 15.07 -7.58
CA GLN A 319 20.88 14.74 -7.60
C GLN A 319 21.43 14.69 -9.03
N GLN A 320 20.70 14.08 -9.97
CA GLN A 320 21.08 14.03 -11.39
C GLN A 320 21.12 15.44 -12.00
N GLN A 321 20.13 16.29 -11.69
CA GLN A 321 20.12 17.68 -12.16
C GLN A 321 21.29 18.48 -11.61
N GLN A 322 21.63 18.32 -10.33
CA GLN A 322 22.78 18.98 -9.70
C GLN A 322 24.11 18.53 -10.32
N GLN A 323 24.27 17.21 -10.58
CA GLN A 323 25.46 16.67 -11.25
C GLN A 323 25.59 17.19 -12.70
N GLN A 324 24.48 17.30 -13.43
CA GLN A 324 24.47 17.88 -14.78
C GLN A 324 24.85 19.36 -14.80
N HIS A 325 24.43 20.15 -13.80
CA HIS A 325 24.82 21.56 -13.69
C HIS A 325 26.29 21.74 -13.28
N GLN A 326 26.85 20.84 -12.47
CA GLN A 326 28.28 20.88 -12.09
C GLN A 326 29.22 20.38 -13.19
N ALA A 327 28.72 19.58 -14.14
CA ALA A 327 29.50 19.06 -15.26
C ALA A 327 29.55 19.99 -16.50
N GLN A 328 28.87 21.14 -16.48
CA GLN A 328 28.97 22.14 -17.54
C GLN A 328 30.26 22.98 -17.34
N PRO A 329 31.17 23.06 -18.32
CA PRO A 329 32.34 23.91 -18.22
C PRO A 329 31.91 25.38 -18.12
N PRO A 330 32.64 26.23 -17.37
CA PRO A 330 32.32 27.65 -17.27
C PRO A 330 32.27 28.26 -18.67
N GLN A 331 31.14 28.88 -19.02
CA GLN A 331 31.03 29.67 -20.23
C GLN A 331 32.11 30.76 -20.20
N VAL A 332 33.09 30.64 -21.10
CA VAL A 332 34.07 31.70 -21.33
C VAL A 332 33.29 32.92 -21.82
N ALA A 333 33.16 33.93 -20.97
CA ALA A 333 32.64 35.22 -21.37
C ALA A 333 33.60 35.83 -22.40
N LEU A 334 33.15 35.94 -23.65
CA LEU A 334 33.83 36.75 -24.66
C LEU A 334 33.83 38.21 -24.20
N PRO A 335 34.97 38.93 -24.24
CA PRO A 335 35.01 40.34 -23.87
C PRO A 335 34.12 41.17 -24.79
N LYS A 336 33.36 42.10 -24.21
CA LYS A 336 32.70 43.17 -24.97
C LYS A 336 33.77 44.16 -25.43
N ASP A 337 33.90 44.35 -26.73
CA ASP A 337 34.68 45.44 -27.31
C ASP A 337 33.93 46.77 -27.10
N ASP A 338 34.29 47.47 -26.02
CA ASP A 338 34.02 48.91 -25.87
C ASP A 338 35.30 49.68 -26.22
N SER A 339 35.45 50.05 -27.50
CA SER A 339 36.48 51.02 -27.91
C SER A 339 35.85 52.38 -28.17
N ASN A 340 35.92 53.18 -27.11
CA ASN A 340 35.67 54.62 -27.08
C ASN A 340 36.90 55.33 -27.68
N CYS A 341 36.75 56.17 -28.69
CA CYS A 341 37.83 57.06 -29.16
C CYS A 341 37.33 58.52 -29.15
N ASN A 342 37.97 59.30 -28.28
CA ASN A 342 37.71 60.71 -27.96
C ASN A 342 37.97 61.66 -29.14
N CYS A 343 37.12 62.69 -29.26
CA CYS A 343 37.44 63.94 -29.93
C CYS A 343 38.20 64.90 -28.97
N SER A 344 39.33 65.46 -29.42
CA SER A 344 39.69 66.87 -29.20
C SER A 344 40.99 67.29 -29.94
N ASP A 345 40.89 68.48 -30.57
CA ASP A 345 41.93 69.48 -30.91
C ASP A 345 42.73 69.47 -32.24
N MET A 346 42.21 70.25 -33.23
CA MET A 346 42.82 71.38 -34.02
C MET A 346 44.12 71.17 -34.87
N PRO A 347 44.46 72.03 -35.88
CA PRO A 347 43.64 72.67 -36.93
C PRO A 347 44.31 72.76 -38.36
N ILE A 348 43.52 73.17 -39.37
CA ILE A 348 43.86 73.90 -40.64
C ILE A 348 44.81 73.25 -41.69
N ARG A 349 44.28 72.93 -42.89
CA ARG A 349 44.63 73.54 -44.22
C ARG A 349 43.93 72.89 -45.43
N SER A 350 43.05 73.68 -46.05
CA SER A 350 42.94 74.04 -47.49
C SER A 350 43.21 73.02 -48.63
N LEU A 351 42.24 72.95 -49.55
CA LEU A 351 42.31 72.98 -51.04
C LEU A 351 41.54 71.85 -51.77
N GLU A 352 40.49 72.30 -52.46
CA GLU A 352 40.17 72.08 -53.88
C GLU A 352 39.81 70.70 -54.49
N ASN A 353 38.62 70.74 -55.11
CA ASN A 353 38.28 70.36 -56.50
C ASN A 353 37.85 68.92 -56.87
N GLY A 354 36.80 68.90 -57.72
CA GLY A 354 36.43 67.83 -58.65
C GLY A 354 35.17 67.05 -58.25
N HIS A 355 33.93 67.52 -58.51
CA HIS A 355 33.22 67.34 -59.79
C HIS A 355 33.47 66.00 -60.50
N SER A 356 32.44 65.15 -60.59
CA SER A 356 31.83 64.72 -61.88
C SER A 356 31.12 63.35 -61.82
N LYS A 357 29.81 63.41 -62.09
CA LYS A 357 29.01 62.52 -62.98
C LYS A 357 28.72 61.08 -62.53
N LYS A 358 27.41 60.78 -62.37
CA LYS A 358 26.52 60.04 -63.34
C LYS A 358 26.52 58.55 -63.00
N GLU A 359 25.48 57.75 -63.18
CA GLU A 359 24.11 57.86 -63.69
C GLU A 359 23.36 56.62 -63.17
N ASN A 360 22.04 56.73 -63.02
CA ASN A 360 20.96 55.74 -63.22
C ASN A 360 21.32 54.24 -63.26
N ALA A 361 20.60 53.33 -62.60
CA ALA A 361 19.15 53.24 -62.41
C ALA A 361 18.80 52.35 -61.21
#